data_AF-A0A2A5CKG0-F1
#
_entry.id   AF-A0A2A5CKG0-F1
#
_cell.length_a   1.000
_cell.length_b   1.000
_cell.length_c   1.000
_cell.angle_alpha   90.00
_cell.angle_beta   90.00
_cell.angle_gamma   90.00
#
_symmetry.space_group_name_H-M   'P 1'
#
loop_
_entity.id
_entity.type
_entity.pdbx_description
1 polymer ?
#
loop_
_entity_poly.entity_id
_entity_poly.type
_entity_poly.pdbx_seq_one_letter_code
_entity_poly.pdbx_strand_id
1 'polypeptide(L)'
;MTIQFHPLNASAPFLGQLASIACEGIHKTNAPQLLEAANIPIGEWSRPTTYSTTAMPPQRTQNTQLMMAARLLTESIPEYDSVASRLLLRNLTTEVSTSLATSQQITSACGCHDSSPRTGYQQGFELYIEKGIELGLIHPGIANCDLSMLASKITPNHDSNLTYMELQSLSSQLLMRHKGKCFELPQYAFMRIAIALAKKENHDEKRIIEIYRLLSVRSYARITAKTFGEGTTKRSPFKKPTTRPHLRLVH
;
A
#
# COMPACT_ATOMS: atom_id res chain seq x y z
N MET A 1 -4.94 -2.49 -22.71
CA MET A 1 -4.64 -3.78 -22.04
C MET A 1 -4.95 -3.62 -20.58
N THR A 2 -5.99 -4.31 -20.11
CA THR A 2 -6.55 -4.16 -18.77
C THR A 2 -5.82 -5.13 -17.85
N ILE A 3 -5.04 -4.62 -16.88
CA ILE A 3 -4.49 -5.44 -15.81
C ILE A 3 -5.69 -5.97 -15.00
N GLN A 4 -5.94 -7.27 -15.06
CA GLN A 4 -6.99 -7.89 -14.25
C GLN A 4 -6.55 -7.89 -12.79
N PHE A 5 -7.14 -6.99 -12.00
CA PHE A 5 -7.09 -7.05 -10.54
C PHE A 5 -7.74 -8.37 -10.12
N HIS A 6 -6.90 -9.35 -9.76
CA HIS A 6 -7.40 -10.58 -9.17
C HIS A 6 -8.01 -10.27 -7.80
N PRO A 7 -9.19 -10.83 -7.49
CA PRO A 7 -9.88 -10.55 -6.23
C PRO A 7 -9.02 -10.97 -5.05
N LEU A 8 -9.21 -10.29 -3.91
CA LEU A 8 -8.61 -10.54 -2.59
C LEU A 8 -9.08 -11.89 -2.00
N ASN A 9 -9.08 -12.97 -2.78
CA ASN A 9 -9.64 -14.26 -2.39
C ASN A 9 -8.56 -15.28 -2.04
N ALA A 10 -8.48 -15.51 -0.73
CA ALA A 10 -7.88 -16.60 0.04
C ALA A 10 -7.50 -17.91 -0.68
N SER A 11 -6.38 -17.91 -1.40
CA SER A 11 -5.43 -19.03 -1.42
C SER A 11 -4.04 -18.47 -1.72
N ALA A 12 -3.03 -18.83 -0.94
CA ALA A 12 -1.69 -18.32 -1.15
C ALA A 12 -1.18 -18.89 -2.50
N PRO A 13 -0.93 -18.05 -3.53
CA PRO A 13 -0.53 -18.56 -4.83
C PRO A 13 0.79 -19.31 -4.71
N PHE A 14 0.92 -20.40 -5.46
CA PHE A 14 2.18 -21.11 -5.64
C PHE A 14 3.28 -20.14 -6.10
N LEU A 15 4.54 -20.38 -5.71
CA LEU A 15 5.64 -19.48 -6.10
C LEU A 15 5.78 -19.32 -7.61
N GLY A 16 5.58 -20.40 -8.38
CA GLY A 16 5.58 -20.36 -9.83
C GLY A 16 4.43 -19.53 -10.40
N GLN A 17 3.25 -19.59 -9.78
CA GLN A 17 2.11 -18.76 -10.16
C GLN A 17 2.37 -17.29 -9.85
N LEU A 18 2.98 -16.99 -8.70
CA LEU A 18 3.33 -15.63 -8.31
C LEU A 18 4.36 -15.02 -9.26
N ALA A 19 5.40 -15.78 -9.62
CA ALA A 19 6.37 -15.35 -10.64
C ALA A 19 5.71 -15.15 -12.01
N SER A 20 4.76 -16.02 -12.39
CA SER A 20 4.01 -15.89 -13.65
C SER A 20 3.16 -14.63 -13.69
N ILE A 21 2.41 -14.35 -12.63
CA ILE A 21 1.61 -13.12 -12.51
C ILE A 21 2.52 -11.88 -12.51
N ALA A 22 3.68 -11.95 -11.86
CA ALA A 22 4.61 -10.82 -11.83
C ALA A 22 5.14 -10.46 -13.22
N CYS A 23 5.50 -11.45 -14.04
CA CYS A 23 6.00 -11.28 -15.41
C CYS A 23 4.89 -11.06 -16.46
N GLU A 24 3.62 -11.24 -16.11
CA GLU A 24 2.50 -11.21 -17.05
C GLU A 24 2.41 -9.88 -17.82
N GLY A 25 2.40 -9.95 -19.15
CA GLY A 25 2.29 -8.76 -20.01
C GLY A 25 3.51 -7.85 -20.01
N ILE A 26 4.65 -8.27 -19.44
CA ILE A 26 5.92 -7.55 -19.52
C ILE A 26 6.84 -8.25 -20.52
N HIS A 27 7.16 -7.55 -21.62
CA HIS A 27 8.02 -8.06 -22.68
C HIS A 27 9.43 -8.43 -22.18
N LYS A 28 10.06 -9.47 -22.76
CA LYS A 28 11.37 -10.05 -22.37
C LYS A 28 11.48 -10.60 -20.94
N THR A 29 10.39 -10.67 -20.19
CA THR A 29 10.39 -11.29 -18.86
C THR A 29 9.66 -12.62 -18.89
N ASN A 30 10.11 -13.57 -18.07
CA ASN A 30 9.45 -14.85 -17.92
C ASN A 30 9.65 -15.38 -16.49
N ALA A 31 8.69 -16.19 -16.04
CA ALA A 31 8.71 -16.76 -14.69
C ALA A 31 9.85 -17.78 -14.46
N PRO A 32 10.16 -18.69 -15.41
CA PRO A 32 11.27 -19.63 -15.24
C PRO A 32 12.60 -18.96 -14.91
N GLN A 33 13.00 -17.96 -15.69
CA GLN A 33 14.23 -17.21 -15.48
C GLN A 33 14.24 -16.47 -14.13
N LEU A 34 13.08 -15.94 -13.71
CA LEU A 34 12.96 -15.29 -12.41
C LEU A 34 13.13 -16.27 -11.24
N LEU A 35 12.51 -17.45 -11.33
CA LEU A 35 12.57 -18.50 -10.32
C LEU A 35 13.98 -19.10 -10.22
N GLU A 36 14.64 -19.29 -11.37
CA GLU A 36 16.03 -19.73 -11.45
C GLU A 36 16.99 -18.71 -10.82
N ALA A 37 16.85 -17.43 -11.15
CA ALA A 37 17.65 -16.35 -10.54
C ALA A 37 17.41 -16.22 -9.02
N ALA A 38 16.24 -16.64 -8.54
CA ALA A 38 15.92 -16.70 -7.12
C ALA A 38 16.45 -17.97 -6.42
N ASN A 39 17.16 -18.85 -7.13
CA ASN A 39 17.61 -20.17 -6.68
C ASN A 39 16.47 -21.05 -6.15
N ILE A 40 15.28 -20.97 -6.76
CA ILE A 40 14.12 -21.79 -6.40
C ILE A 40 14.10 -23.06 -7.28
N PRO A 41 14.30 -24.25 -6.71
CA PRO A 41 14.31 -25.50 -7.47
C PRO A 41 12.99 -25.73 -8.22
N ILE A 42 13.07 -26.32 -9.42
CA ILE A 42 11.90 -26.58 -10.29
C ILE A 42 10.78 -27.35 -9.55
N GLY A 43 11.16 -28.29 -8.68
CA GLY A 43 10.21 -29.07 -7.87
C GLY A 43 9.40 -28.25 -6.85
N GLU A 44 9.75 -26.99 -6.62
CA GLU A 44 9.08 -26.10 -5.66
C GLU A 44 8.16 -25.08 -6.32
N TRP A 45 8.19 -24.98 -7.65
CA TRP A 45 7.37 -24.00 -8.38
C TRP A 45 5.88 -24.24 -8.19
N SER A 46 5.49 -25.51 -7.97
CA SER A 46 4.12 -25.97 -7.73
C SER A 46 3.81 -26.26 -6.26
N ARG A 47 4.68 -25.87 -5.31
CA ARG A 47 4.43 -26.10 -3.86
C ARG A 47 3.69 -24.92 -3.21
N PRO A 48 2.66 -25.19 -2.39
CA PRO A 48 1.98 -24.13 -1.64
C PRO A 48 2.96 -23.51 -0.64
N THR A 49 2.97 -22.19 -0.56
CA THR A 49 3.83 -21.40 0.34
C THR A 49 3.48 -21.58 1.83
N THR A 50 2.44 -22.35 2.15
CA THR A 50 1.94 -22.60 3.52
C THR A 50 2.63 -23.76 4.22
N TYR A 51 3.33 -24.65 3.50
CA TYR A 51 4.04 -25.78 4.10
C TYR A 51 5.52 -25.44 4.36
N SER A 52 5.79 -24.96 5.58
CA SER A 52 7.14 -24.88 6.12
C SER A 52 7.68 -26.29 6.37
N THR A 53 8.35 -26.88 5.38
CA THR A 53 9.34 -27.92 5.71
C THR A 53 10.57 -27.20 6.27
N THR A 54 11.32 -27.82 7.18
CA THR A 54 12.50 -27.27 7.88
C THR A 54 13.61 -26.69 6.98
N ALA A 55 13.51 -26.85 5.65
CA ALA A 55 14.44 -26.32 4.66
C ALA A 55 13.95 -25.05 3.92
N MET A 56 12.68 -24.65 4.07
CA MET A 56 12.10 -23.55 3.28
C MET A 56 11.87 -22.28 4.10
N PRO A 57 12.26 -21.10 3.57
CA PRO A 57 12.07 -19.86 4.30
C PRO A 57 10.59 -19.41 4.25
N PRO A 58 10.09 -18.68 5.26
CA PRO A 58 8.68 -18.29 5.34
C PRO A 58 8.23 -17.45 4.13
N GLN A 59 6.94 -17.42 3.82
CA GLN A 59 6.41 -16.79 2.60
C GLN A 59 6.83 -15.33 2.35
N ARG A 60 7.00 -14.54 3.42
CA ARG A 60 7.57 -13.19 3.32
C ARG A 60 8.99 -13.19 2.75
N THR A 61 9.78 -14.18 3.13
CA THR A 61 11.15 -14.38 2.64
C THR A 61 11.14 -14.85 1.19
N GLN A 62 10.18 -15.65 0.76
CA GLN A 62 10.07 -16.11 -0.64
C GLN A 62 9.73 -14.98 -1.61
N ASN A 63 8.77 -14.11 -1.25
CA ASN A 63 8.50 -12.91 -2.07
C ASN A 63 9.71 -11.97 -2.09
N THR A 64 10.46 -11.89 -0.99
CA THR A 64 11.69 -11.09 -0.91
C THR A 64 12.78 -11.68 -1.81
N GLN A 65 12.93 -13.01 -1.87
CA GLN A 65 13.86 -13.69 -2.77
C GLN A 65 13.55 -13.38 -4.24
N LEU A 66 12.29 -13.55 -4.66
CA LEU A 66 11.86 -13.23 -6.02
C LEU A 66 12.07 -11.75 -6.37
N MET A 67 11.77 -10.85 -5.43
CA MET A 67 12.01 -9.42 -5.61
C MET A 67 13.49 -9.11 -5.79
N MET A 68 14.38 -9.71 -4.98
CA MET A 68 15.83 -9.51 -5.10
C MET A 68 16.38 -10.12 -6.41
N ALA A 69 15.86 -11.27 -6.84
CA ALA A 69 16.20 -11.89 -8.11
C ALA A 69 15.78 -11.00 -9.31
N ALA A 70 14.56 -10.45 -9.29
CA ALA A 70 14.11 -9.52 -10.32
C ALA A 70 15.03 -8.30 -10.42
N ARG A 71 15.48 -7.75 -9.28
CA ARG A 71 16.43 -6.61 -9.26
C ARG A 71 17.78 -6.95 -9.86
N LEU A 72 18.30 -8.15 -9.58
CA LEU A 72 19.56 -8.61 -10.19
C LEU A 72 19.42 -8.70 -11.71
N LEU A 73 18.28 -9.24 -12.18
CA LEU A 73 17.99 -9.37 -13.61
C LEU A 73 17.85 -8.01 -14.30
N THR A 74 17.43 -6.95 -13.59
CA THR A 74 17.32 -5.57 -14.13
C THR A 74 18.63 -5.06 -14.73
N GLU A 75 19.79 -5.51 -14.24
CA GLU A 75 21.11 -5.13 -14.78
C GLU A 75 21.30 -5.60 -16.23
N SER A 76 20.64 -6.70 -16.61
CA SER A 76 20.72 -7.30 -17.95
C SER A 76 19.49 -7.02 -18.81
N ILE A 77 18.30 -7.05 -18.20
CA ILE A 77 17.00 -6.91 -18.85
C ILE A 77 16.21 -5.85 -18.06
N PRO A 78 16.22 -4.58 -18.50
CA PRO A 78 15.60 -3.46 -17.79
C PRO A 78 14.12 -3.68 -17.46
N GLU A 79 13.39 -4.46 -18.28
CA GLU A 79 11.98 -4.77 -18.08
C GLU A 79 11.68 -5.48 -16.74
N TYR A 80 12.68 -6.12 -16.11
CA TYR A 80 12.55 -6.71 -14.78
C TYR A 80 12.39 -5.67 -13.64
N ASP A 81 12.69 -4.38 -13.85
CA ASP A 81 12.35 -3.33 -12.87
C ASP A 81 10.83 -3.33 -12.60
N SER A 82 10.03 -3.43 -13.66
CA SER A 82 8.57 -3.47 -13.57
C SER A 82 8.07 -4.73 -12.85
N VAL A 83 8.76 -5.86 -13.02
CA VAL A 83 8.50 -7.10 -12.27
C VAL A 83 8.82 -6.91 -10.78
N ALA A 84 9.98 -6.31 -10.46
CA ALA A 84 10.39 -6.03 -9.10
C ALA A 84 9.41 -5.06 -8.40
N SER A 85 8.97 -3.99 -9.09
CA SER A 85 7.93 -3.06 -8.62
C SER A 85 6.63 -3.78 -8.28
N ARG A 86 6.15 -4.66 -9.16
CA ARG A 86 4.91 -5.41 -8.94
C ARG A 86 5.00 -6.32 -7.72
N LEU A 87 6.13 -7.01 -7.55
CA LEU A 87 6.37 -7.86 -6.37
C LEU A 87 6.40 -7.04 -5.08
N LEU A 88 7.05 -5.87 -5.08
CA LEU A 88 7.05 -4.96 -3.95
C LEU A 88 5.65 -4.40 -3.65
N LEU A 89 4.92 -3.95 -4.67
CA LEU A 89 3.56 -3.42 -4.53
C LEU A 89 2.62 -4.47 -3.95
N ARG A 90 2.74 -5.73 -4.38
CA ARG A 90 1.97 -6.84 -3.83
C ARG A 90 2.27 -7.07 -2.35
N ASN A 91 3.55 -7.01 -1.95
CA ASN A 91 3.94 -7.12 -0.54
C ASN A 91 3.34 -5.98 0.29
N LEU A 92 3.44 -4.74 -0.19
CA LEU A 92 2.85 -3.57 0.47
C LEU A 92 1.33 -3.70 0.60
N THR A 93 0.65 -4.11 -0.47
CA THR A 93 -0.81 -4.32 -0.46
C THR A 93 -1.20 -5.36 0.57
N THR A 94 -0.48 -6.49 0.63
CA THR A 94 -0.74 -7.55 1.62
C THR A 94 -0.53 -7.03 3.04
N GLU A 95 0.53 -6.26 3.27
CA GLU A 95 0.86 -5.69 4.58
C GLU A 95 -0.17 -4.66 5.04
N VAL A 96 -0.60 -3.76 4.13
CA VAL A 96 -1.64 -2.77 4.39
C VAL A 96 -2.98 -3.45 4.63
N SER A 97 -3.42 -4.39 3.78
CA SER A 97 -4.65 -5.16 3.99
C SER A 97 -4.64 -5.89 5.33
N THR A 98 -3.52 -6.49 5.73
CA THR A 98 -3.38 -7.12 7.05
C THR A 98 -3.46 -6.11 8.20
N SER A 99 -2.96 -4.89 7.98
CA SER A 99 -2.97 -3.83 8.99
C SER A 99 -4.34 -3.15 9.13
N LEU A 100 -5.13 -3.14 8.05
CA LEU A 100 -6.51 -2.62 8.02
C LEU A 100 -7.54 -3.67 8.44
N ALA A 101 -7.24 -4.96 8.28
CA ALA A 101 -8.11 -6.05 8.69
C ALA A 101 -8.37 -5.98 10.20
N THR A 102 -9.58 -5.59 10.56
CA THR A 102 -10.11 -5.73 11.93
C THR A 102 -10.67 -7.15 12.05
N SER A 103 -10.54 -7.81 13.22
CA SER A 103 -11.02 -9.18 13.46
C SER A 103 -12.49 -9.43 13.11
N GLN A 104 -13.30 -8.37 12.88
CA GLN A 104 -14.71 -8.43 12.51
C GLN A 104 -15.00 -8.34 11.01
N GLN A 105 -14.02 -8.08 10.14
CA GLN A 105 -14.25 -7.86 8.70
C GLN A 105 -13.76 -8.97 7.77
N ILE A 106 -13.13 -10.03 8.29
CA ILE A 106 -12.75 -11.22 7.49
C ILE A 106 -14.01 -11.97 6.99
N THR A 107 -15.20 -11.67 7.51
CA THR A 107 -16.48 -12.31 7.14
C THR A 107 -17.48 -11.40 6.41
N SER A 108 -17.15 -10.15 6.08
CA SER A 108 -18.15 -9.18 5.61
C SER A 108 -17.69 -8.38 4.37
N ALA A 109 -17.19 -9.07 3.34
CA ALA A 109 -17.19 -8.55 1.97
C ALA A 109 -18.54 -8.79 1.25
N CYS A 110 -19.54 -9.35 1.95
CA CYS A 110 -20.90 -9.57 1.47
C CYS A 110 -21.87 -8.72 2.30
N GLY A 111 -22.26 -7.54 1.80
CA GLY A 111 -23.40 -6.82 2.35
C GLY A 111 -23.22 -5.31 2.53
N CYS A 112 -23.06 -4.57 1.44
CA CYS A 112 -23.58 -3.21 1.38
C CYS A 112 -24.25 -3.01 0.02
N HIS A 113 -25.57 -2.90 0.07
CA HIS A 113 -26.48 -2.67 -1.05
C HIS A 113 -26.31 -1.22 -1.51
N ASP A 114 -25.29 -0.97 -2.34
CA ASP A 114 -25.16 0.28 -3.07
C ASP A 114 -24.60 0.00 -4.47
N SER A 115 -25.35 0.46 -5.46
CA SER A 115 -25.30 0.16 -6.88
C SER A 115 -24.08 0.71 -7.63
N SER A 116 -22.88 0.32 -7.20
CA SER A 116 -21.67 0.42 -8.03
C SER A 116 -20.69 -0.71 -7.69
N PRO A 117 -20.07 -1.38 -8.68
CA PRO A 117 -19.06 -2.41 -8.41
C PRO A 117 -17.80 -1.75 -7.82
N ARG A 118 -17.80 -1.54 -6.50
CA ARG A 118 -16.61 -1.05 -5.78
C ARG A 118 -15.60 -2.18 -5.67
N THR A 119 -14.37 -1.91 -6.08
CA THR A 119 -13.27 -2.88 -5.91
C THR A 119 -12.83 -2.93 -4.45
N GLY A 120 -12.23 -4.04 -4.02
CA GLY A 120 -11.66 -4.14 -2.66
C GLY A 120 -10.62 -3.06 -2.34
N TYR A 121 -9.98 -2.48 -3.37
CA TYR A 121 -9.07 -1.34 -3.23
C TYR A 121 -9.80 -0.06 -2.76
N GLN A 122 -10.99 0.21 -3.30
CA GLN A 122 -11.76 1.41 -2.95
C GLN A 122 -12.34 1.30 -1.54
N GLN A 123 -12.87 0.13 -1.19
CA GLN A 123 -13.29 -0.17 0.19
C GLN A 123 -12.11 -0.05 1.17
N GLY A 124 -10.93 -0.52 0.76
CA GLY A 124 -9.71 -0.40 1.55
C GLY A 124 -9.31 1.05 1.84
N PHE A 125 -9.60 2.00 0.96
CA PHE A 125 -9.33 3.43 1.21
C PHE A 125 -10.20 3.99 2.34
N GLU A 126 -11.50 3.68 2.35
CA GLU A 126 -12.42 4.14 3.40
C GLU A 126 -11.97 3.61 4.78
N LEU A 127 -11.65 2.30 4.86
CA LEU A 127 -11.10 1.66 6.06
C LEU A 127 -9.77 2.27 6.49
N TYR A 128 -8.91 2.62 5.54
CA TYR A 128 -7.64 3.29 5.79
C TYR A 128 -7.85 4.66 6.46
N ILE A 129 -8.81 5.46 5.99
CA ILE A 129 -9.13 6.76 6.60
C ILE A 129 -9.68 6.56 8.01
N GLU A 130 -10.70 5.69 8.17
CA GLU A 130 -11.34 5.41 9.45
C GLU A 130 -10.31 4.95 10.49
N LYS A 131 -9.55 3.90 10.16
CA LYS A 131 -8.56 3.33 11.07
C LYS A 131 -7.40 4.28 11.31
N GLY A 132 -6.99 5.05 10.30
CA GLY A 132 -5.95 6.06 10.45
C GLY A 132 -6.35 7.18 11.40
N ILE A 133 -7.63 7.59 11.42
CA ILE A 133 -8.15 8.55 12.39
C ILE A 133 -8.21 7.93 13.79
N GLU A 134 -8.72 6.70 13.93
CA GLU A 134 -8.78 5.98 15.21
C GLU A 134 -7.39 5.85 15.85
N LEU A 135 -6.37 5.53 15.04
CA LEU A 135 -4.98 5.39 15.48
C LEU A 135 -4.26 6.75 15.65
N GLY A 136 -4.94 7.87 15.38
CA GLY A 136 -4.39 9.21 15.47
C GLY A 136 -3.32 9.52 14.42
N LEU A 137 -3.24 8.74 13.33
CA LEU A 137 -2.30 8.94 12.22
C LEU A 137 -2.81 9.97 11.21
N ILE A 138 -4.12 10.01 10.99
CA ILE A 138 -4.80 10.88 10.02
C ILE A 138 -5.62 11.92 10.76
N HIS A 139 -5.60 13.16 10.26
CA HIS A 139 -6.37 14.24 10.85
C HIS A 139 -7.88 13.99 10.67
N PRO A 140 -8.72 14.09 11.73
CA PRO A 140 -10.15 13.74 11.65
C PRO A 140 -10.93 14.57 10.64
N GLY A 141 -10.50 15.81 10.38
CA GLY A 141 -11.11 16.67 9.37
C GLY A 141 -11.10 16.09 7.95
N ILE A 142 -10.29 15.07 7.64
CA ILE A 142 -10.34 14.37 6.35
C ILE A 142 -11.69 13.67 6.14
N ALA A 143 -12.35 13.21 7.22
CA ALA A 143 -13.65 12.53 7.15
C ALA A 143 -14.84 13.45 6.85
N ASN A 144 -14.66 14.78 6.82
CA ASN A 144 -15.75 15.71 6.49
C ASN A 144 -15.96 15.87 4.96
N CYS A 145 -15.52 14.91 4.16
CA CYS A 145 -15.72 14.84 2.71
C CYS A 145 -16.49 13.54 2.39
N ASP A 146 -17.12 13.48 1.23
CA ASP A 146 -17.71 12.25 0.69
C ASP A 146 -16.60 11.27 0.29
N LEU A 147 -16.14 10.49 1.27
CA LEU A 147 -15.06 9.52 1.09
C LEU A 147 -15.44 8.44 0.07
N SER A 148 -16.72 8.09 -0.07
CA SER A 148 -17.13 7.05 -1.01
C SER A 148 -17.10 7.55 -2.45
N MET A 149 -17.55 8.79 -2.66
CA MET A 149 -17.39 9.46 -3.95
C MET A 149 -15.91 9.59 -4.31
N LEU A 150 -15.06 10.03 -3.38
CA LEU A 150 -13.62 10.16 -3.63
C LEU A 150 -12.93 8.81 -3.89
N ALA A 151 -13.28 7.77 -3.12
CA ALA A 151 -12.78 6.40 -3.32
C ALA A 151 -13.09 5.91 -4.73
N SER A 152 -14.30 6.20 -5.26
CA SER A 152 -14.68 5.83 -6.63
C SER A 152 -13.79 6.45 -7.72
N LYS A 153 -13.09 7.55 -7.42
CA LYS A 153 -12.19 8.26 -8.35
C LYS A 153 -10.74 7.79 -8.29
N ILE A 154 -10.39 6.98 -7.29
CA ILE A 154 -9.05 6.40 -7.20
C ILE A 154 -8.84 5.45 -8.38
N THR A 155 -7.69 5.55 -9.02
CA THR A 155 -7.26 4.66 -10.10
C THR A 155 -6.12 3.76 -9.59
N PRO A 156 -6.42 2.54 -9.10
CA PRO A 156 -5.43 1.68 -8.45
C PRO A 156 -4.26 1.31 -9.35
N ASN A 157 -4.51 1.18 -10.66
CA ASN A 157 -3.48 0.83 -11.65
C ASN A 157 -2.32 1.84 -11.70
N HIS A 158 -2.50 3.07 -11.20
CA HIS A 158 -1.41 4.05 -11.13
C HIS A 158 -0.31 3.67 -10.13
N ASP A 159 -0.57 2.81 -9.14
CA ASP A 159 0.51 2.28 -8.30
C ASP A 159 1.52 1.44 -9.09
N SER A 160 1.08 0.79 -10.16
CA SER A 160 1.95 0.00 -11.04
C SER A 160 2.81 0.84 -11.98
N ASN A 161 2.60 2.16 -12.02
CA ASN A 161 3.43 3.08 -12.82
C ASN A 161 4.74 3.45 -12.11
N LEU A 162 4.89 3.11 -10.82
CA LEU A 162 6.08 3.42 -10.04
C LEU A 162 7.21 2.43 -10.37
N THR A 163 8.40 2.96 -10.61
CA THR A 163 9.62 2.14 -10.66
C THR A 163 9.94 1.54 -9.30
N TYR A 164 10.80 0.52 -9.27
CA TYR A 164 11.07 -0.20 -8.03
C TYR A 164 11.71 0.73 -6.99
N MET A 165 12.63 1.58 -7.44
CA MET A 165 13.31 2.58 -6.60
C MET A 165 12.35 3.61 -6.03
N GLU A 166 11.40 4.11 -6.83
CA GLU A 166 10.40 5.08 -6.36
C GLU A 166 9.49 4.46 -5.30
N LEU A 167 8.99 3.25 -5.54
CA LEU A 167 8.13 2.55 -4.59
C LEU A 167 8.88 2.15 -3.31
N GLN A 168 10.15 1.76 -3.42
CA GLN A 168 11.00 1.47 -2.26
C GLN A 168 11.26 2.73 -1.43
N SER A 169 11.57 3.85 -2.07
CA SER A 169 11.76 5.14 -1.38
C SER A 169 10.47 5.60 -0.69
N LEU A 170 9.32 5.52 -1.38
CA LEU A 170 8.00 5.79 -0.81
C LEU A 170 7.76 4.99 0.47
N SER A 171 7.85 3.67 0.34
CA SER A 171 7.49 2.75 1.42
C SER A 171 8.41 2.84 2.62
N SER A 172 9.69 3.19 2.43
CA SER A 172 10.66 3.29 3.53
C SER A 172 10.60 4.63 4.26
N GLN A 173 10.30 5.74 3.57
CA GLN A 173 10.49 7.09 4.12
C GLN A 173 9.20 7.89 4.28
N LEU A 174 8.22 7.70 3.40
CA LEU A 174 7.12 8.66 3.21
C LEU A 174 5.75 8.08 3.57
N LEU A 175 5.49 6.82 3.21
CA LEU A 175 4.22 6.17 3.52
C LEU A 175 4.07 5.94 5.02
N MET A 176 2.84 6.11 5.52
CA MET A 176 2.55 5.90 6.93
C MET A 176 2.88 4.49 7.40
N ARG A 177 3.37 4.40 8.63
CA ARG A 177 3.62 3.13 9.32
C ARG A 177 2.91 3.09 10.67
N HIS A 178 2.41 1.91 11.02
CA HIS A 178 1.86 1.61 12.33
C HIS A 178 2.53 0.35 12.89
N LYS A 179 3.11 0.43 14.10
CA LYS A 179 3.85 -0.67 14.75
C LYS A 179 4.91 -1.31 13.83
N GLY A 180 5.65 -0.47 13.11
CA GLY A 180 6.71 -0.89 12.19
C GLY A 180 6.22 -1.38 10.82
N LYS A 181 4.91 -1.60 10.64
CA LYS A 181 4.33 -2.07 9.38
C LYS A 181 3.81 -0.94 8.52
N CYS A 182 3.88 -1.09 7.20
CA CYS A 182 3.27 -0.16 6.25
C CYS A 182 1.74 -0.15 6.43
N PHE A 183 1.17 1.05 6.54
CA PHE A 183 -0.25 1.29 6.79
C PHE A 183 -0.95 2.01 5.63
N GLU A 184 -0.21 2.40 4.60
CA GLU A 184 -0.69 3.26 3.52
C GLU A 184 -0.17 2.79 2.16
N LEU A 185 -1.02 2.87 1.13
CA LEU A 185 -0.65 2.64 -0.27
C LEU A 185 -0.42 3.97 -1.00
N PRO A 186 0.34 4.01 -2.11
CA PRO A 186 0.66 5.27 -2.78
C PRO A 186 -0.59 6.03 -3.24
N GLN A 187 -1.57 5.39 -3.89
CA GLN A 187 -2.81 6.11 -4.24
C GLN A 187 -3.60 6.60 -3.02
N TYR A 188 -3.57 5.89 -1.89
CA TYR A 188 -4.23 6.35 -0.66
C TYR A 188 -3.56 7.62 -0.14
N ALA A 189 -2.22 7.63 -0.12
CA ALA A 189 -1.45 8.81 0.26
C ALA A 189 -1.79 10.00 -0.64
N PHE A 190 -1.82 9.81 -1.96
CA PHE A 190 -2.12 10.90 -2.90
C PHE A 190 -3.54 11.44 -2.72
N MET A 191 -4.54 10.58 -2.52
CA MET A 191 -5.90 11.03 -2.25
C MET A 191 -6.00 11.79 -0.92
N ARG A 192 -5.38 11.28 0.16
CA ARG A 192 -5.31 11.98 1.46
C ARG A 192 -4.67 13.36 1.32
N ILE A 193 -3.53 13.45 0.64
CA ILE A 193 -2.82 14.71 0.40
C ILE A 193 -3.70 15.68 -0.40
N ALA A 194 -4.39 15.19 -1.44
CA ALA A 194 -5.30 16.01 -2.24
C ALA A 194 -6.44 16.59 -1.39
N ILE A 195 -7.06 15.77 -0.54
CA ILE A 195 -8.10 16.24 0.40
C ILE A 195 -7.51 17.31 1.33
N ALA A 196 -6.35 17.04 1.93
CA ALA A 196 -5.73 17.95 2.88
C ALA A 196 -5.38 19.32 2.26
N LEU A 197 -4.82 19.33 1.05
CA LEU A 197 -4.48 20.55 0.33
C LEU A 197 -5.73 21.36 -0.04
N ALA A 198 -6.74 20.71 -0.64
CA ALA A 198 -7.98 21.38 -1.02
C ALA A 198 -8.70 22.00 0.19
N LYS A 199 -8.74 21.28 1.32
CA LYS A 199 -9.40 21.78 2.54
C LYS A 199 -8.72 22.99 3.15
N LYS A 200 -7.39 23.12 3.04
CA LYS A 200 -6.68 24.33 3.52
C LYS A 200 -7.10 25.59 2.75
N GLU A 201 -7.45 25.41 1.49
CA GLU A 201 -7.85 26.50 0.58
C GLU A 201 -9.39 26.61 0.47
N ASN A 202 -10.13 25.91 1.33
CA ASN A 202 -11.61 25.85 1.33
C ASN A 202 -12.21 25.50 -0.03
N HIS A 203 -11.55 24.62 -0.78
CA HIS A 203 -12.02 24.14 -2.07
C HIS A 203 -13.01 22.96 -1.95
N ASP A 204 -13.80 22.77 -3.00
CA ASP A 204 -14.77 21.67 -3.12
C ASP A 204 -14.12 20.34 -3.53
N GLU A 205 -14.93 19.29 -3.60
CA GLU A 205 -14.45 17.95 -3.92
C GLU A 205 -14.05 17.78 -5.39
N LYS A 206 -14.57 18.62 -6.29
CA LYS A 206 -14.09 18.64 -7.69
C LYS A 206 -12.62 19.01 -7.72
N ARG A 207 -12.21 19.99 -6.93
CA ARG A 207 -10.81 20.38 -6.81
C ARG A 207 -9.95 19.29 -6.17
N ILE A 208 -10.47 18.54 -5.20
CA ILE A 208 -9.77 17.37 -4.62
C ILE A 208 -9.42 16.38 -5.74
N ILE A 209 -10.38 16.06 -6.61
CA ILE A 209 -10.19 15.10 -7.70
C ILE A 209 -9.13 15.60 -8.70
N GLU A 210 -9.14 16.90 -9.03
CA GLU A 210 -8.12 17.51 -9.90
C GLU A 210 -6.72 17.38 -9.31
N ILE A 211 -6.55 17.74 -8.03
CA ILE A 211 -5.26 17.62 -7.34
C ILE A 211 -4.83 16.15 -7.31
N TYR A 212 -5.72 15.22 -6.98
CA TYR A 212 -5.43 13.79 -7.00
C TYR A 212 -4.96 13.30 -8.37
N ARG A 213 -5.61 13.71 -9.46
CA ARG A 213 -5.18 13.34 -10.83
C ARG A 213 -3.78 13.85 -11.16
N LEU A 214 -3.43 15.05 -10.72
CA LEU A 214 -2.08 15.60 -10.90
C LEU A 214 -1.04 14.82 -10.08
N LEU A 215 -1.38 14.44 -8.84
CA LEU A 215 -0.48 13.68 -7.96
C LEU A 215 -0.27 12.24 -8.44
N SER A 216 -1.35 11.54 -8.79
CA SER A 216 -1.38 10.09 -9.05
C SER A 216 -0.57 9.64 -10.26
N VAL A 217 -0.37 10.48 -11.28
CA VAL A 217 0.26 10.07 -12.55
C VAL A 217 1.72 10.50 -12.68
N ARG A 218 2.13 11.65 -12.13
CA ARG A 218 3.41 12.31 -12.51
C ARG A 218 4.28 12.81 -11.38
N SER A 219 3.84 12.70 -10.13
CA SER A 219 4.34 13.62 -9.12
C SER A 219 5.34 13.01 -8.13
N TYR A 220 5.65 11.71 -8.15
CA TYR A 220 6.45 11.14 -7.05
C TYR A 220 7.80 11.84 -6.85
N ALA A 221 8.65 11.92 -7.89
CA ALA A 221 9.95 12.58 -7.80
C ALA A 221 9.89 14.09 -7.46
N ARG A 222 8.70 14.71 -7.53
CA ARG A 222 8.49 16.15 -7.30
C ARG A 222 7.73 16.46 -6.01
N ILE A 223 7.17 15.46 -5.33
CA ILE A 223 6.45 15.65 -4.07
C ILE A 223 7.45 15.64 -2.91
N THR A 224 7.51 16.74 -2.17
CA THR A 224 8.38 16.85 -1.01
C THR A 224 7.86 16.06 0.20
N ALA A 225 8.73 15.69 1.12
CA ALA A 225 8.34 15.05 2.39
C ALA A 225 7.31 15.89 3.18
N LYS A 226 7.38 17.22 3.08
CA LYS A 226 6.41 18.14 3.68
C LYS A 226 5.00 17.90 3.13
N THR A 227 4.89 17.76 1.81
CA THR A 227 3.61 17.49 1.13
C THR A 227 3.05 16.12 1.52
N PHE A 228 3.90 15.10 1.70
CA PHE A 228 3.46 13.78 2.21
C PHE A 228 2.90 13.82 3.63
N GLY A 229 3.37 14.78 4.45
CA GLY A 229 2.83 15.04 5.79
C GLY A 229 1.45 15.73 5.80
N GLU A 230 0.87 16.07 4.65
CA GLU A 230 -0.42 16.77 4.61
C GLU A 230 -1.61 15.87 4.94
N GLY A 231 -2.46 16.29 5.86
CA GLY A 231 -3.61 15.49 6.31
C GLY A 231 -3.25 14.40 7.33
N THR A 232 -1.99 14.33 7.76
CA THR A 232 -1.60 13.53 8.93
C THR A 232 -1.82 14.34 10.20
N THR A 233 -2.01 13.67 11.32
CA THR A 233 -1.88 14.33 12.61
C THR A 233 -0.39 14.71 12.75
N LYS A 234 -0.06 16.00 12.91
CA LYS A 234 1.29 16.38 13.34
C LYS A 234 1.55 15.63 14.65
N ARG A 235 2.73 15.03 14.84
CA ARG A 235 3.18 14.64 16.19
C ARG A 235 2.97 15.85 17.08
N SER A 236 1.94 15.84 17.93
CA SER A 236 2.00 16.58 19.17
C SER A 236 3.00 15.79 20.00
N PRO A 237 4.23 16.29 20.24
CA PRO A 237 5.09 15.63 21.19
C PRO A 237 4.36 15.82 22.52
N PHE A 238 3.94 14.72 23.14
CA PHE A 238 3.56 14.69 24.55
C PHE A 238 2.88 15.95 25.07
N LYS A 239 1.55 15.93 25.25
CA LYS A 239 0.95 16.79 26.28
C LYS A 239 1.75 16.50 27.56
N LYS A 240 2.65 17.41 27.96
CA LYS A 240 3.42 17.25 29.21
C LYS A 240 2.37 16.93 30.29
N PRO A 241 2.60 15.94 31.16
CA PRO A 241 1.73 15.77 32.30
C PRO A 241 1.67 17.12 32.99
N THR A 242 0.47 17.69 33.08
CA THR A 242 0.20 18.88 33.88
C THR A 242 0.81 18.59 35.25
N THR A 243 1.88 19.29 35.57
CA THR A 243 2.50 19.29 36.88
C THR A 243 1.38 19.51 37.89
N ARG A 244 1.12 18.51 38.73
CA ARG A 244 0.27 18.67 39.91
C ARG A 244 0.81 19.88 40.68
N PRO A 245 -0.03 20.82 41.12
CA PRO A 245 0.44 21.90 41.97
C PRO A 245 1.06 21.29 43.22
N HIS A 246 2.26 21.75 43.54
CA HIS A 246 2.99 21.37 44.74
C HIS A 246 2.08 21.46 45.97
N LEU A 247 1.87 20.33 46.63
CA LEU A 247 1.46 20.31 48.03
C LEU A 247 2.56 21.06 48.81
N ARG A 248 2.25 22.29 49.23
CA ARG A 248 2.98 22.95 50.29
C ARG A 248 2.79 22.10 51.55
N LEU A 249 3.82 21.42 51.99
CA LEU A 249 3.94 21.03 53.39
C LEU A 249 4.18 22.32 54.16
N VAL A 250 3.17 22.73 54.91
CA VAL A 250 3.29 23.71 55.98
C VAL A 250 3.35 22.90 57.28
N HIS A 251 4.38 23.21 58.07
CA HIS A 251 4.77 22.65 59.37
C HIS A 251 5.63 21.38 59.34
#